data_AF-T1BQ82-F1
#
_entry.id   AF-T1BQ82-F1
#
_cell.length_a   1.000
_cell.length_b   1.000
_cell.length_c   1.000
_cell.angle_alpha   90.00
_cell.angle_beta   90.00
_cell.angle_gamma   90.00
#
_symmetry.space_group_name_H-M   'P 1'
#
loop_
_entity.id
_entity.type
_entity.pdbx_description
1 polymer ?
#
loop_
_entity_poly.entity_id
_entity_poly.type
_entity_poly.pdbx_seq_one_letter_code
_entity_poly.pdbx_strand_id
1 'polypeptide(L)'
;LDLTTANPARIFVFRGAYEKPKIYWLNARSPLTMLLANQFELRPQDVVYVATSPVSAWNRIVSQILPTVETLYETKVLTNY
;
A
#
# COMPACT_ATOMS: atom_id res chain seq x y z
N LEU A 1 -0.39 -11.20 -8.43
CA LEU A 1 -0.96 -10.06 -7.70
C LEU A 1 -0.66 -10.27 -6.23
N ASP A 2 0.36 -9.61 -5.71
CA ASP A 2 0.79 -9.75 -4.32
C ASP A 2 -0.10 -8.89 -3.42
N LEU A 3 -0.93 -9.54 -2.60
CA LEU A 3 -1.95 -8.89 -1.76
C LEU A 3 -1.39 -8.36 -0.43
N THR A 4 -0.09 -8.54 -0.16
CA THR A 4 0.55 -8.11 1.09
C THR A 4 1.07 -6.67 1.06
N THR A 5 1.19 -6.06 -0.13
CA THR A 5 1.79 -4.72 -0.31
C THR A 5 0.92 -3.73 -1.08
N ALA A 6 -0.08 -4.18 -1.85
CA ALA A 6 -0.92 -3.28 -2.66
C ALA A 6 -2.08 -2.67 -1.85
N ASN A 7 -2.36 -1.36 -2.03
CA ASN A 7 -3.60 -0.74 -1.55
C ASN A 7 -4.60 -0.63 -2.69
N PRO A 8 -5.59 -1.54 -2.78
CA PRO A 8 -6.60 -1.46 -3.82
C PRO A 8 -7.46 -0.18 -3.73
N ALA A 9 -7.34 0.63 -2.67
CA ALA A 9 -8.12 1.85 -2.51
C ALA A 9 -7.76 2.99 -3.47
N ARG A 10 -6.61 2.94 -4.15
CA ARG A 10 -6.11 4.08 -4.93
C ARG A 10 -5.48 3.61 -6.23
N ILE A 11 -6.34 3.33 -7.21
CA ILE A 11 -5.94 3.07 -8.59
C ILE A 11 -6.24 4.34 -9.40
N PHE A 12 -5.29 4.81 -10.18
CA PHE A 12 -5.44 6.00 -11.02
C PHE A 12 -5.11 5.68 -12.47
N VAL A 13 -5.86 6.26 -13.39
CA VAL A 13 -5.57 6.22 -14.83
C VAL A 13 -5.36 7.64 -15.33
N PHE A 14 -4.19 7.90 -15.89
CA PHE A 14 -3.84 9.15 -16.55
C PHE A 14 -3.96 8.96 -18.05
N ARG A 15 -4.73 9.83 -18.71
CA ARG A 15 -5.04 9.77 -20.14
C ARG A 15 -4.81 11.10 -20.84
N GLY A 16 -4.11 11.08 -21.97
CA GLY A 16 -3.93 12.24 -22.84
C GLY A 16 -2.61 12.98 -22.62
N ALA A 17 -2.48 14.15 -23.26
CA ALA A 17 -1.24 14.91 -23.28
C ALA A 17 -0.87 15.51 -21.91
N TYR A 18 0.44 15.67 -21.70
CA TYR A 18 1.04 16.16 -20.45
C TYR A 18 0.50 17.52 -20.00
N GLU A 19 0.07 18.37 -20.94
CA GLU A 19 -0.42 19.71 -20.62
C GLU A 19 -1.82 19.71 -19.99
N LYS A 20 -2.66 18.71 -20.31
CA LYS A 20 -4.05 18.59 -19.81
C LYS A 20 -4.47 17.12 -19.70
N PRO A 21 -3.88 16.33 -18.77
CA PRO A 21 -4.25 14.94 -18.61
C PRO A 21 -5.65 14.82 -17.99
N LYS A 22 -6.42 13.85 -18.47
CA LYS A 22 -7.63 13.39 -17.79
C LYS A 22 -7.22 12.36 -16.74
N ILE A 23 -7.66 12.56 -15.51
CA ILE A 23 -7.34 11.67 -14.39
C ILE A 23 -8.63 10.98 -13.95
N TYR A 24 -8.62 9.65 -13.98
CA TYR A 24 -9.69 8.81 -13.46
C TYR A 24 -9.19 8.11 -12.20
N TRP A 25 -10.02 8.06 -11.17
CA TRP A 25 -9.75 7.33 -9.94
C TRP A 25 -10.64 6.10 -9.89
N LEU A 26 -10.12 5.03 -9.28
CA LEU A 26 -10.90 3.89 -8.82
C LEU A 26 -10.54 3.54 -7.37
N ASN A 27 -11.55 3.45 -6.52
CA ASN A 27 -11.44 2.86 -5.18
C ASN A 27 -11.92 1.41 -5.26
N ALA A 28 -11.00 0.45 -5.39
CA ALA A 28 -11.33 -0.96 -5.50
C ALA A 28 -11.62 -1.64 -4.14
N ARG A 29 -11.82 -0.88 -3.05
CA ARG A 29 -12.38 -1.42 -1.81
C ARG A 29 -13.91 -1.57 -1.85
N SER A 30 -14.58 -0.84 -2.74
CA SER A 30 -16.03 -0.93 -2.90
C SER A 30 -16.36 -1.84 -4.09
N PRO A 31 -17.16 -2.90 -3.89
CA PRO A 31 -17.62 -3.77 -4.97
C PRO A 31 -18.37 -3.01 -6.07
N LEU A 32 -19.11 -1.97 -5.71
CA LEU A 32 -19.85 -1.14 -6.67
C LEU A 32 -18.90 -0.42 -7.64
N THR A 33 -17.83 0.17 -7.14
CA THR A 33 -16.83 0.82 -8.00
C THR A 33 -16.04 -0.19 -8.82
N MET A 34 -15.84 -1.42 -8.33
CA MET A 34 -15.26 -2.49 -9.14
C MET A 34 -16.14 -2.88 -10.34
N LEU A 35 -17.48 -2.85 -10.18
CA LEU A 35 -18.39 -3.07 -11.30
C LEU A 35 -18.27 -1.96 -12.37
N LEU A 36 -18.11 -0.71 -11.93
CA LEU A 36 -17.84 0.41 -12.85
C LEU A 36 -16.49 0.27 -13.57
N ALA A 37 -15.47 -0.24 -12.87
CA ALA A 37 -14.15 -0.49 -13.44
C ALA A 37 -14.17 -1.52 -14.57
N ASN A 38 -15.06 -2.51 -14.50
CA ASN A 38 -15.20 -3.53 -15.55
C ASN A 38 -15.64 -2.95 -16.90
N GLN A 39 -16.26 -1.77 -16.89
CA GLN A 39 -16.68 -1.05 -18.10
C GLN A 39 -15.67 0.03 -18.51
N PHE A 40 -14.60 0.22 -17.74
CA PHE A 40 -13.58 1.22 -18.02
C PHE A 40 -12.55 0.65 -19.00
N GLU A 41 -12.74 0.96 -20.29
CA GLU A 41 -11.77 0.58 -21.32
C GLU A 41 -10.50 1.43 -21.24
N LEU A 42 -9.35 0.75 -21.11
CA LEU A 42 -8.04 1.35 -21.27
C LEU A 42 -7.79 1.69 -22.74
N ARG A 43 -7.14 2.83 -22.96
CA ARG A 43 -6.75 3.30 -24.29
C ARG A 43 -5.23 3.24 -24.46
N PRO A 44 -4.73 3.18 -25.71
CA PRO A 44 -3.31 3.35 -25.95
C PRO A 44 -2.80 4.62 -25.27
N GLN A 45 -1.61 4.54 -24.67
CA GLN A 45 -0.95 5.62 -23.91
C GLN A 45 -1.57 5.96 -22.54
N ASP A 46 -2.56 5.21 -22.06
CA ASP A 46 -2.99 5.34 -20.67
C ASP A 46 -1.89 4.85 -19.71
N VAL A 47 -1.61 5.65 -18.68
CA VAL A 47 -0.71 5.26 -17.58
C VAL A 47 -1.54 4.89 -16.37
N VAL A 48 -1.36 3.65 -15.89
CA VAL A 48 -2.07 3.13 -14.72
C VAL A 48 -1.14 3.12 -13.51
N TYR A 49 -1.53 3.83 -12.45
CA TYR A 49 -0.81 3.85 -11.17
C TYR A 49 -1.64 3.17 -10.10
N VAL A 50 -1.03 2.24 -9.36
CA VAL A 50 -1.65 1.52 -8.24
C VAL A 50 -0.88 1.87 -6.98
N ALA A 51 -1.52 2.56 -6.03
CA ALA A 51 -0.85 2.87 -4.77
C ALA A 51 -0.70 1.61 -3.90
N THR A 52 0.40 1.55 -3.15
CA THR A 52 0.66 0.51 -2.16
C THR A 52 0.08 0.88 -0.79
N SER A 53 -0.17 -0.13 0.05
CA SER A 53 -0.79 0.06 1.38
C SER A 53 0.29 0.29 2.43
N PRO A 54 0.13 1.22 3.38
CA PRO A 54 1.13 1.49 4.41
C PRO A 54 1.18 0.40 5.50
N VAL A 55 0.76 -0.84 5.23
CA VAL A 55 0.65 -1.89 6.25
C VAL A 55 2.02 -2.46 6.63
N SER A 56 3.02 -2.36 5.76
CA SER A 56 4.37 -2.85 6.04
C SER A 56 5.21 -1.92 6.91
N ALA A 57 4.87 -0.63 7.05
CA ALA A 57 5.64 0.31 7.88
C ALA A 57 5.40 0.08 9.38
N TRP A 58 4.14 -0.15 9.80
CA TRP A 58 3.80 -0.34 11.21
C TRP A 58 4.29 -1.69 11.77
N ASN A 59 4.14 -2.78 11.01
CA ASN A 59 4.65 -4.09 11.42
C ASN A 59 6.18 -4.10 11.61
N ARG A 60 6.92 -3.30 10.82
CA ARG A 60 8.37 -3.12 10.98
C ARG A 60 8.75 -2.33 12.23
N ILE A 61 7.97 -1.30 12.58
CA ILE A 61 8.19 -0.51 13.79
C ILE A 61 7.99 -1.39 15.03
N VAL A 62 6.91 -2.19 15.07
CA VAL A 62 6.65 -3.11 16.19
C VAL A 62 7.72 -4.21 16.26
N SER A 63 8.13 -4.79 15.12
CA SER A 63 9.15 -5.85 15.11
C SER A 63 10.56 -5.39 15.46
N GLN A 64 10.87 -4.09 15.31
CA GLN A 64 12.19 -3.53 15.64
C GLN A 64 12.32 -3.11 17.11
N ILE A 65 11.21 -2.90 17.82
CA ILE A 65 11.21 -2.54 19.25
C ILE A 65 11.31 -3.81 20.13
N LEU A 66 10.69 -4.92 19.70
CA LEU A 66 10.72 -6.21 20.42
C LEU A 66 12.14 -6.71 20.79
N PRO A 67 13.13 -6.78 19.88
CA PRO A 67 14.46 -7.30 20.22
C PRO A 67 15.25 -6.40 21.18
N THR A 68 14.94 -5.10 21.24
CA THR A 68 15.56 -4.17 22.19
C THR A 68 15.04 -4.39 23.62
N VAL A 69 13.79 -4.83 23.75
CA VAL A 69 13.16 -5.10 25.05
C VAL A 69 13.67 -6.42 25.64
N GLU A 70 13.84 -7.47 24.83
CA GLU A 70 14.44 -8.75 25.28
C GLU A 70 15.89 -8.56 25.79
N THR A 71 16.70 -7.77 25.09
CA THR A 71 18.10 -7.52 25.48
C THR A 71 18.20 -6.79 26.83
N LEU A 72 17.25 -5.89 27.13
CA LEU A 72 17.18 -5.18 28.42
C LEU A 72 16.71 -6.09 29.57
N TYR A 73 15.87 -7.10 29.29
CA TYR A 73 15.46 -8.08 30.29
C TYR A 73 16.55 -9.11 30.59
N GLU A 74 17.30 -9.59 29.59
CA GLU A 74 18.43 -10.52 29.82
C GLU A 74 19.57 -9.89 30.62
N THR A 75 19.89 -8.61 30.37
CA THR A 75 20.93 -7.88 31.11
C THR A 75 20.57 -7.72 32.60
N LYS A 76 19.27 -7.69 32.95
CA LYS A 76 18.82 -7.59 34.34
C LYS A 76 18.93 -8.91 35.11
N VAL A 77 18.94 -10.05 34.42
CA VAL A 77 19.05 -11.38 35.03
C VAL A 77 20.52 -11.81 35.18
N LEU A 78 21.43 -11.26 34.36
CA LEU A 78 22.87 -11.53 34.46
C LEU A 78 23.64 -10.55 35.37
N THR A 79 23.04 -9.41 35.74
CA THR A 79 23.66 -8.43 36.66
C THR A 79 23.18 -8.60 38.11
N ASN A 80 22.41 -9.65 38.40
CA ASN A 80 22.04 -10.04 39.76
C ASN A 80 22.67 -11.39 40.12
N TYR A 81 24.00 -11.38 40.20
CA TYR A 81 24.85 -12.26 41.00
C TYR A 81 26.13 -11.49 41.37
#